data_AF-A0AAV0BKC4-F1
#
_entry.id   AF-A0AAV0BKC4-F1
#
_cell.length_a   1.000
_cell.length_b   1.000
_cell.length_c   1.000
_cell.angle_alpha   90.00
_cell.angle_beta   90.00
_cell.angle_gamma   90.00
#
_symmetry.space_group_name_H-M   'P 1'
#
loop_
_entity.id
_entity.type
_entity.pdbx_description
1 polymer ?
#
loop_
_entity_poly.entity_id
_entity_poly.type
_entity_poly.pdbx_seq_one_letter_code
_entity_poly.pdbx_strand_id
1 'polypeptide(L)'
;HRIMFEPHPNGADRSGLSQPGTIVDKVIGDPFVYSVLFQSQASLKGTSCPTRYIVLKDETNHTVDDLQNIANIICSGFQIATKSVEIATPTYYANQFSTRAKK
;
A
#
# COMPACT_ATOMS: atom_id res chain seq x y z
N HIS A 1 -5.75 -4.32 -10.09
CA HIS A 1 -6.95 -3.46 -9.99
C HIS A 1 -6.72 -2.19 -10.82
N ARG A 2 -7.77 -1.39 -11.10
CA ARG A 2 -7.71 -0.20 -11.99
C ARG A 2 -8.02 1.11 -11.28
N ILE A 3 -7.78 1.18 -9.97
CA ILE A 3 -8.07 2.35 -9.16
C ILE A 3 -6.79 3.17 -9.02
N MET A 4 -6.89 4.48 -9.22
CA MET A 4 -5.80 5.45 -9.14
C MET A 4 -6.18 6.55 -8.15
N PHE A 5 -5.17 7.16 -7.53
CA PHE A 5 -5.39 8.32 -6.66
C PHE A 5 -5.06 9.61 -7.39
N GLU A 6 -6.04 10.51 -7.42
CA GLU A 6 -5.86 11.87 -7.92
C GLU A 6 -5.86 12.83 -6.72
N PRO A 7 -4.71 13.47 -6.39
CA PRO A 7 -4.66 14.41 -5.30
C PRO A 7 -5.41 15.71 -5.66
N HIS A 8 -5.91 16.39 -4.63
CA HIS A 8 -6.34 17.78 -4.79
C HIS A 8 -5.14 18.66 -5.21
N PRO A 9 -5.31 19.71 -6.04
CA PRO A 9 -4.21 20.53 -6.55
C PRO A 9 -3.24 21.09 -5.49
N ASN A 10 -3.72 21.30 -4.26
CA ASN A 10 -2.93 21.84 -3.15
C ASN A 10 -2.28 20.76 -2.24
N GLY A 11 -2.54 19.48 -2.51
CA GLY A 11 -2.08 18.34 -1.69
C GLY A 11 -1.21 17.35 -2.47
N ALA A 12 -0.77 17.70 -3.67
CA ALA A 12 0.07 16.84 -4.50
C ALA A 12 1.53 16.85 -4.04
N ASP A 13 2.22 15.74 -4.24
CA ASP A 13 3.68 15.63 -4.13
C ASP A 13 4.36 16.37 -5.30
N ARG A 14 5.69 16.50 -5.25
CA ARG A 14 6.53 17.14 -6.28
C ARG A 14 6.30 16.58 -7.69
N SER A 15 5.84 15.34 -7.81
CA SER A 15 5.50 14.68 -9.07
C SER A 15 4.07 14.93 -9.54
N GLY A 16 3.26 15.69 -8.79
CA GLY A 16 1.83 15.90 -9.06
C GLY A 16 0.94 14.74 -8.62
N LEU A 17 1.49 13.77 -7.88
CA LEU A 17 0.77 12.57 -7.43
C LEU A 17 0.38 12.66 -5.96
N SER A 18 -0.45 11.70 -5.51
CA SER A 18 -0.83 11.61 -4.10
C SER A 18 0.40 11.37 -3.21
N GLN A 19 0.39 11.96 -2.02
CA GLN A 19 1.46 11.85 -1.04
C GLN A 19 1.67 10.39 -0.60
N PRO A 20 2.92 9.95 -0.36
CA PRO A 20 3.17 8.66 0.26
C PRO A 20 2.51 8.60 1.64
N GLY A 21 1.93 7.46 1.98
CA GLY A 21 1.15 7.28 3.19
C GLY A 21 -0.36 7.48 3.02
N THR A 22 -0.85 7.84 1.83
CA THR A 22 -2.28 8.09 1.60
C THR A 22 -3.10 6.80 1.67
N ILE A 23 -4.13 6.80 2.51
CA ILE A 23 -5.05 5.67 2.71
C ILE A 23 -6.48 6.10 2.38
N VAL A 24 -7.21 5.24 1.67
CA VAL A 24 -8.64 5.39 1.39
C VAL A 24 -9.35 4.12 1.81
N ASP A 25 -10.20 4.22 2.84
CA ASP A 25 -10.94 3.10 3.45
C ASP A 25 -12.46 3.17 3.18
N LYS A 26 -13.05 4.37 3.24
CA LYS A 26 -14.51 4.58 3.34
C LYS A 26 -15.27 4.59 2.02
N VAL A 27 -14.58 4.72 0.88
CA VAL A 27 -15.23 5.07 -0.39
C VAL A 27 -15.25 3.90 -1.39
N ILE A 28 -14.28 2.99 -1.31
CA ILE A 28 -14.05 1.99 -2.36
C ILE A 28 -13.74 0.64 -1.71
N GLY A 29 -14.79 -0.12 -1.38
CA GLY A 29 -14.67 -1.40 -0.68
C GLY A 29 -15.93 -2.25 -0.79
N ASP A 30 -15.79 -3.52 -0.42
CA ASP A 30 -16.94 -4.41 -0.24
C ASP A 30 -17.63 -4.08 1.10
N PRO A 31 -18.97 -4.05 1.20
CA PRO A 31 -19.65 -3.71 2.44
C PRO A 31 -19.52 -4.77 3.55
N PHE A 32 -19.16 -6.01 3.21
CA PHE A 32 -19.02 -7.12 4.15
C PHE A 32 -17.57 -7.41 4.53
N VAL A 33 -16.62 -7.08 3.64
CA VAL A 33 -15.19 -7.34 3.87
C VAL A 33 -14.42 -6.02 3.96
N TYR A 34 -13.70 -5.86 5.06
CA TYR A 34 -12.83 -4.70 5.24
C TYR A 34 -11.70 -4.71 4.20
N SER A 35 -11.67 -3.66 3.37
CA SER A 35 -10.61 -3.44 2.40
C SER A 35 -10.20 -1.98 2.34
N VAL A 36 -8.90 -1.73 2.20
CA VAL A 36 -8.34 -0.39 2.06
C VAL A 36 -7.48 -0.28 0.81
N LEU A 37 -7.44 0.91 0.22
CA LEU A 37 -6.46 1.27 -0.78
C LEU A 37 -5.38 2.09 -0.09
N PHE A 38 -4.13 1.68 -0.25
CA PHE A 38 -2.99 2.29 0.42
C PHE A 38 -1.88 2.59 -0.58
N GLN A 39 -1.47 3.86 -0.64
CA GLN A 39 -0.29 4.29 -1.39
C GLN A 39 0.86 4.56 -0.42
N SER A 40 1.71 3.57 -0.20
CA SER A 40 2.84 3.62 0.74
C SER A 40 4.06 4.39 0.23
N GLN A 41 4.30 4.39 -1.09
CA GLN A 41 5.52 4.92 -1.69
C GLN A 41 5.26 6.19 -2.50
N ALA A 42 6.28 7.02 -2.63
CA ALA A 42 6.29 8.11 -3.61
C ALA A 42 6.60 7.52 -4.99
N SER A 43 5.71 7.76 -5.95
CA SER A 43 5.92 7.30 -7.33
C SER A 43 6.86 8.26 -8.06
N LEU A 44 7.98 7.72 -8.54
CA LEU A 44 9.02 8.48 -9.22
C LEU A 44 8.66 8.86 -10.66
N LYS A 45 7.86 8.02 -11.34
CA LYS A 45 7.48 8.20 -12.74
C LYS A 45 6.13 7.53 -13.02
N GLY A 46 5.29 8.19 -13.83
CA GLY A 46 3.97 7.68 -14.21
C GLY A 46 2.92 7.93 -13.12
N THR A 47 1.76 7.27 -13.23
CA THR A 47 0.69 7.34 -12.23
C THR A 47 0.92 6.32 -11.13
N SER A 48 0.70 6.71 -9.87
CA SER A 48 0.79 5.79 -8.74
C SER A 48 -0.38 4.80 -8.73
N CYS A 49 -0.07 3.51 -8.70
CA CYS A 49 -1.04 2.46 -8.40
C CYS A 49 -1.06 2.24 -6.88
N PRO A 50 -2.12 2.62 -6.15
CA PRO A 50 -2.25 2.28 -4.73
C PRO A 50 -2.41 0.77 -4.56
N THR A 51 -1.90 0.17 -3.50
CA THR A 51 -2.09 -1.26 -3.22
C THR A 51 -3.40 -1.48 -2.47
N ARG A 52 -4.23 -2.44 -2.92
CA ARG A 52 -5.44 -2.83 -2.19
C ARG A 52 -5.10 -3.91 -1.16
N TYR A 53 -5.32 -3.62 0.11
CA TYR A 53 -5.26 -4.59 1.20
C TYR A 53 -6.67 -5.04 1.57
N ILE A 54 -6.87 -6.34 1.73
CA ILE A 54 -8.15 -6.95 2.08
C ILE A 54 -7.90 -7.80 3.31
N VAL A 55 -8.63 -7.54 4.39
CA VAL A 55 -8.55 -8.36 5.60
C VAL A 55 -9.50 -9.52 5.43
N LEU A 56 -8.93 -10.71 5.22
CA LEU A 56 -9.70 -11.95 5.06
C LEU A 56 -10.10 -12.55 6.40
N LYS A 57 -9.24 -12.38 7.41
CA LYS A 57 -9.40 -12.94 8.74
C LYS A 57 -8.59 -12.12 9.73
N ASP A 58 -9.23 -11.72 10.83
CA ASP A 58 -8.58 -11.11 11.98
C ASP A 58 -9.09 -11.83 13.24
N GLU A 59 -8.17 -12.44 13.99
CA GLU A 59 -8.46 -13.14 15.25
C GLU A 59 -8.08 -12.29 16.47
N THR A 60 -7.37 -11.20 16.22
CA THR A 60 -6.72 -10.36 17.23
C THR A 60 -7.48 -9.06 17.48
N ASN A 61 -8.68 -8.91 16.89
CA ASN A 61 -9.57 -7.76 17.03
C ASN A 61 -8.84 -6.42 16.89
N HIS A 62 -8.05 -6.27 15.83
CA HIS A 62 -7.32 -5.03 15.57
C HIS A 62 -8.27 -3.92 15.17
N THR A 63 -7.96 -2.68 15.56
CA THR A 63 -8.68 -1.53 15.03
C THR A 63 -8.26 -1.28 13.58
N VAL A 64 -9.11 -0.57 12.86
CA VAL A 64 -8.83 -0.11 11.48
C VAL A 64 -7.50 0.67 11.43
N ASP A 65 -7.28 1.57 12.40
CA ASP A 65 -6.08 2.39 12.47
C ASP A 65 -4.82 1.54 12.75
N ASP A 66 -4.94 0.50 13.58
CA ASP A 66 -3.84 -0.43 13.84
C ASP A 66 -3.41 -1.16 12.56
N LEU A 67 -4.38 -1.68 11.80
CA LEU A 67 -4.12 -2.39 10.55
C LEU A 67 -3.45 -1.48 9.51
N GLN A 68 -3.90 -0.23 9.43
CA GLN A 68 -3.31 0.79 8.57
C GLN A 68 -1.87 1.13 8.97
N ASN A 69 -1.62 1.31 10.27
CA ASN A 69 -0.28 1.56 10.81
C ASN A 69 0.67 0.38 10.58
N ILE A 70 0.20 -0.85 10.82
CA ILE A 70 0.96 -2.07 10.56
C ILE A 70 1.34 -2.15 9.08
N ALA A 71 0.39 -1.91 8.18
CA ALA A 71 0.66 -1.89 6.74
C ALA A 71 1.73 -0.86 6.36
N ASN A 72 1.67 0.35 6.94
CA ASN A 72 2.65 1.39 6.71
C ASN A 72 4.06 1.00 7.21
N ILE A 73 4.15 0.49 8.43
CA ILE A 73 5.41 0.02 9.03
C ILE A 73 6.02 -1.08 8.16
N ILE A 74 5.23 -2.08 7.78
CA ILE A 74 5.71 -3.20 6.96
C ILE A 74 6.22 -2.72 5.58
N CYS A 75 5.57 -1.75 4.95
CA CYS A 75 6.02 -1.18 3.68
C CYS A 75 7.29 -0.32 3.81
N SER A 76 7.53 0.30 4.98
CA SER A 76 8.76 1.05 5.24
C SER A 76 9.94 0.15 5.63
N GLY A 77 9.70 -1.08 6.11
CA GLY A 77 10.71 -2.01 6.60
C GLY A 77 11.56 -2.72 5.54
N PHE A 78 11.59 -2.23 4.30
CA PHE A 78 12.34 -2.85 3.22
C PHE A 78 13.85 -2.65 3.39
N GLN A 79 14.61 -3.74 3.51
CA GLN A 79 16.03 -3.66 3.91
C GLN A 79 16.96 -3.33 2.74
N ILE A 80 16.53 -3.55 1.49
CA ILE A 80 17.38 -3.36 0.30
C ILE A 80 17.41 -1.89 -0.14
N ALA A 81 16.38 -1.11 0.16
CA ALA A 81 16.31 0.30 -0.21
C ALA A 81 15.78 1.16 0.94
N THR A 82 16.35 2.35 1.12
CA THR A 82 15.94 3.35 2.12
C THR A 82 14.70 4.14 1.70
N LYS A 83 13.72 3.45 1.11
CA LYS A 83 12.45 4.01 0.65
C LYS A 83 11.32 3.04 0.93
N SER A 84 10.13 3.57 1.22
CA SER A 84 8.92 2.76 1.30
C SER A 84 8.65 2.09 -0.05
N VAL A 85 8.17 0.86 0.00
CA VAL A 85 7.81 0.05 -1.17
C VAL A 85 6.29 -0.03 -1.34
N GLU A 86 5.81 -0.22 -2.58
CA GLU A 86 4.39 -0.28 -2.95
C GLU A 86 3.59 -1.36 -2.21
N ILE A 87 4.19 -2.52 -2.05
CA ILE A 87 3.59 -3.72 -1.47
C ILE A 87 4.32 -4.05 -0.17
N ALA A 88 3.65 -4.76 0.73
CA ALA A 88 4.26 -5.25 1.96
C ALA A 88 5.61 -5.95 1.68
N THR A 89 6.65 -5.55 2.42
CA THR A 89 8.00 -6.11 2.36
C THR A 89 8.06 -7.65 2.30
N PRO A 90 7.32 -8.42 3.14
CA PRO A 90 7.34 -9.88 3.04
C PRO A 90 6.81 -10.41 1.70
N THR A 91 5.77 -9.79 1.14
CA THR A 91 5.23 -10.15 -0.19
C THR A 91 6.26 -9.88 -1.28
N TYR A 92 6.99 -8.77 -1.16
CA TYR A 92 8.08 -8.45 -2.08
C TYR A 92 9.19 -9.52 -2.04
N TYR A 93 9.62 -9.93 -0.85
CA TYR A 93 10.61 -10.99 -0.70
C TYR A 93 10.12 -12.34 -1.20
N ALA A 94 8.87 -12.72 -0.92
CA ALA A 94 8.28 -13.95 -1.44
C ALA A 94 8.33 -14.01 -2.97
N ASN A 95 8.04 -12.89 -3.65
CA ASN A 95 8.17 -12.79 -5.11
C ASN A 95 9.62 -12.92 -5.58
N GLN A 96 10.56 -12.29 -4.86
CA GLN A 96 11.99 -12.40 -5.18
C GLN A 96 12.51 -13.83 -5.03
N PHE A 97 12.13 -14.54 -3.95
CA PHE A 97 12.46 -15.94 -3.75
C PHE A 97 11.84 -16.84 -4.82
N SER A 98 10.56 -16.62 -5.16
CA SER A 98 9.88 -17.37 -6.23
C SER A 98 10.56 -17.18 -7.58
N THR A 99 11.03 -15.97 -7.88
CA THR A 99 11.79 -15.68 -9.11
C THR A 99 13.15 -16.36 -9.11
N ARG A 100 13.82 -16.43 -7.95
CA ARG A 100 15.11 -17.15 -7.79
C ARG A 100 14.94 -18.66 -7.92
N ALA A 101 13.89 -19.24 -7.33
CA ALA A 101 13.61 -20.67 -7.40
C ALA A 101 13.24 -21.17 -8.80
N LYS A 102 12.78 -20.28 -9.68
CA LYS A 102 12.48 -20.59 -11.09
C LYS A 102 13.73 -20.63 -11.97
N LYS A 103 14.88 -20.13 -11.49
CA LYS A 103 16.15 -20.19 -12.20
C LYS A 103 16.89 -21.48 -11.85
#